data_AF-K9PP65-F1
#
_entry.id   AF-K9PP65-F1
#
_cell.length_a   1.000
_cell.length_b   1.000
_cell.length_c   1.000
_cell.angle_alpha   90.00
_cell.angle_beta   90.00
_cell.angle_gamma   90.00
#
_symmetry.space_group_name_H-M   'P 1'
#
loop_
_entity.id
_entity.type
_entity.pdbx_description
1 polymer ?
#
loop_
_entity_poly.entity_id
_entity_poly.type
_entity_poly.pdbx_seq_one_letter_code
_entity_poly.pdbx_strand_id
1 'polypeptide(L)'
;MIDMETWASLKPDADFNQINQIFPDGKVPIKSMVPIIPRDAENPPCYVVDANFLSSEQIQALAEGLYEMWQPECKSVQMAIDYIRRGLPLKCEYFSGVTTTSQAALAMMLDDPTIEDILEDEDDEEDWYE
;
A
#
# COMPACT_ATOMS: atom_id res chain seq x y z
N MET A 1 10.49 10.91 -17.38
CA MET A 1 9.54 9.82 -17.15
C MET A 1 8.55 10.33 -16.13
N ILE A 2 7.27 9.97 -16.25
CA ILE A 2 6.28 10.31 -15.21
C ILE A 2 6.50 9.28 -14.09
N ASP A 3 6.97 9.73 -12.93
CA ASP A 3 7.06 8.87 -11.77
C ASP A 3 5.65 8.62 -11.25
N MET A 4 5.23 7.37 -11.30
CA MET A 4 3.95 6.91 -10.77
C MET A 4 4.20 6.15 -9.49
N GLU A 5 3.51 6.56 -8.44
CA GLU A 5 3.53 5.89 -7.15
C GLU A 5 2.29 5.02 -7.05
N THR A 6 2.48 3.74 -6.73
CA THR A 6 1.39 2.78 -6.56
C THR A 6 1.42 2.26 -5.13
N TRP A 7 0.29 2.32 -4.45
CA TRP A 7 0.13 1.77 -3.10
C TRP A 7 -1.11 0.90 -3.00
N ALA A 8 -1.06 -0.08 -2.11
CA ALA A 8 -2.20 -0.88 -1.71
C ALA A 8 -2.66 -0.50 -0.31
N SER A 9 -3.96 -0.39 -0.12
CA SER A 9 -4.56 -0.06 1.16
C SER A 9 -4.81 -1.34 1.96
N LEU A 10 -4.33 -1.41 3.20
CA LEU A 10 -4.55 -2.52 4.12
C LEU A 10 -6.03 -2.58 4.55
N LYS A 11 -6.52 -3.79 4.83
CA LYS A 11 -7.83 -3.97 5.44
C LYS A 11 -7.78 -3.55 6.92
N PRO A 12 -8.77 -2.77 7.40
CA PRO A 12 -8.79 -2.29 8.79
C PRO A 12 -8.88 -3.41 9.84
N ASP A 13 -9.50 -4.55 9.49
CA ASP A 13 -9.76 -5.67 10.41
C ASP A 13 -8.88 -6.91 10.17
N ALA A 14 -7.79 -6.79 9.41
CA ALA A 14 -6.89 -7.93 9.27
C ALA A 14 -6.28 -8.24 10.65
N ASP A 15 -6.45 -9.49 11.14
CA ASP A 15 -5.83 -10.06 12.36
C ASP A 15 -4.29 -9.91 12.43
N PHE A 16 -3.68 -9.30 11.42
CA PHE A 16 -2.30 -8.85 11.37
C PHE A 16 -2.10 -7.50 12.08
N ASN A 17 -2.33 -7.48 13.39
CA ASN A 17 -1.98 -6.34 14.24
C ASN A 17 -0.55 -5.81 13.99
N GLN A 18 0.39 -6.68 13.61
CA GLN A 18 1.77 -6.29 13.31
C GLN A 18 1.94 -5.54 11.99
N ILE A 19 1.24 -5.90 10.90
CA ILE A 19 1.44 -5.20 9.61
C ILE A 19 0.82 -3.81 9.64
N ASN A 20 -0.34 -3.65 10.29
CA ASN A 20 -0.97 -2.35 10.50
C ASN A 20 -0.13 -1.45 11.43
N GLN A 21 0.64 -2.03 12.35
CA GLN A 21 1.61 -1.26 13.16
C GLN A 21 2.82 -0.77 12.34
N ILE A 22 3.24 -1.54 11.33
CA ILE A 22 4.34 -1.17 10.43
C ILE A 22 3.89 -0.09 9.42
N PHE A 23 2.62 -0.11 9.03
CA PHE A 23 2.01 0.84 8.09
C PHE A 23 0.83 1.56 8.75
N PRO A 24 1.09 2.57 9.61
CA PRO A 24 0.05 3.23 10.39
C PRO A 24 -0.95 4.04 9.54
N ASP A 25 -0.56 4.44 8.34
CA ASP A 25 -1.44 5.08 7.35
C ASP A 25 -2.23 4.06 6.50
N GLY A 26 -2.00 2.76 6.74
CA GLY A 26 -2.60 1.67 6.00
C GLY A 26 -2.11 1.54 4.55
N LYS A 27 -1.09 2.29 4.12
CA LYS A 27 -0.62 2.30 2.74
C LYS A 27 0.68 1.54 2.60
N VAL A 28 0.69 0.55 1.71
CA VAL A 28 1.88 -0.25 1.40
C VAL A 28 2.32 0.06 -0.04
N PRO A 29 3.56 0.53 -0.28
CA PRO A 29 4.03 0.81 -1.63
C PRO A 29 4.21 -0.49 -2.41
N ILE A 30 3.66 -0.56 -3.62
CA ILE A 30 3.66 -1.76 -4.46
C ILE A 30 4.41 -1.51 -5.76
N LYS A 31 5.35 -2.42 -6.07
CA LYS A 31 6.12 -2.42 -7.31
C LYS A 31 5.38 -3.11 -8.46
N SER A 32 4.72 -4.23 -8.15
CA SER A 32 4.03 -5.05 -9.15
C SER A 32 3.07 -6.03 -8.50
N MET A 33 2.17 -6.60 -9.30
CA MET A 33 1.35 -7.75 -8.92
C MET A 33 1.91 -9.00 -9.58
N VAL A 34 2.11 -10.06 -8.80
CA VAL A 34 2.63 -11.34 -9.27
C VAL A 34 1.57 -12.43 -9.05
N PRO A 35 1.21 -13.21 -10.08
CA PRO A 35 0.32 -14.35 -9.92
C PRO A 35 1.02 -15.49 -9.19
N ILE A 36 0.33 -16.16 -8.28
CA ILE A 36 0.79 -17.45 -7.73
C ILE A 36 0.55 -18.55 -8.78
N ILE A 37 1.50 -19.46 -8.95
CA ILE A 37 1.41 -20.60 -9.86
C ILE A 37 1.49 -21.89 -9.03
N PRO A 38 0.53 -22.82 -9.14
CA PRO A 38 -0.66 -22.78 -10.01
C PRO A 38 -1.68 -21.72 -9.58
N ARG A 39 -2.42 -21.17 -10.55
CA ARG A 39 -3.50 -20.22 -10.29
C ARG A 39 -4.77 -20.99 -9.98
N ASP A 40 -5.17 -21.01 -8.72
CA ASP A 40 -6.47 -21.50 -8.28
C ASP A 40 -7.13 -20.46 -7.35
N ALA A 41 -8.40 -20.69 -7.02
CA ALA A 41 -9.16 -19.76 -6.17
C ALA A 41 -8.63 -19.70 -4.72
N GLU A 42 -7.83 -20.68 -4.30
CA GLU A 42 -7.24 -20.76 -2.96
C GLU A 42 -5.89 -20.01 -2.88
N ASN A 43 -5.27 -19.73 -4.02
CA ASN A 43 -3.99 -19.05 -4.15
C ASN A 43 -4.16 -17.70 -4.88
N PRO A 44 -4.68 -16.66 -4.19
CA PRO A 44 -4.84 -15.33 -4.78
C PRO A 44 -3.47 -14.74 -5.16
N PRO A 45 -3.42 -13.79 -6.11
CA PRO A 45 -2.17 -13.11 -6.46
C PRO A 45 -1.52 -12.44 -5.24
N CYS A 46 -0.24 -12.08 -5.40
CA CYS A 46 0.51 -11.30 -4.43
C CYS A 46 0.84 -9.92 -5.00
N TYR A 47 0.91 -8.93 -4.12
CA TYR A 47 1.56 -7.66 -4.40
C TYR A 47 3.01 -7.72 -3.92
N VAL A 48 3.93 -7.31 -4.79
CA VAL A 48 5.35 -7.18 -4.45
C VAL A 48 5.57 -5.79 -3.91
N VAL A 49 6.00 -5.70 -2.66
CA VAL A 49 6.29 -4.44 -1.98
C VAL A 49 7.49 -3.77 -2.64
N ASP A 50 7.38 -2.45 -2.87
CA ASP A 50 8.50 -1.64 -3.32
C ASP A 50 9.33 -1.15 -2.12
N ALA A 51 10.42 -1.85 -1.84
CA ALA A 51 11.30 -1.54 -0.72
C ALA A 51 12.00 -0.18 -0.83
N ASN A 52 12.05 0.46 -2.00
CA ASN A 52 12.67 1.77 -2.16
C ASN A 52 11.89 2.89 -1.46
N PHE A 53 10.59 2.66 -1.21
CA PHE A 53 9.70 3.61 -0.55
C PHE A 53 9.47 3.26 0.94
N LEU A 54 10.11 2.20 1.44
CA LEU A 54 10.03 1.84 2.86
C LEU A 54 11.11 2.55 3.67
N SER A 55 10.76 2.96 4.89
CA SER A 55 11.74 3.44 5.85
C SER A 55 12.62 2.29 6.37
N SER A 56 13.81 2.62 6.87
CA SER A 56 14.69 1.63 7.51
C SER A 56 14.02 0.90 8.68
N GLU A 57 13.16 1.60 9.42
CA GLU A 57 12.41 1.05 10.55
C GLU A 57 11.35 0.04 10.07
N GLN A 58 10.63 0.36 9.00
CA GLN A 58 9.66 -0.55 8.40
C GLN A 58 10.34 -1.82 7.87
N ILE A 59 11.49 -1.67 7.20
CA ILE A 59 12.28 -2.81 6.71
C ILE A 59 12.73 -3.69 7.87
N GLN A 60 13.21 -3.09 8.96
CA GLN A 60 13.67 -3.81 10.14
C GLN A 60 12.52 -4.59 10.80
N ALA A 61 11.37 -3.94 11.03
CA ALA A 61 10.21 -4.58 11.66
C ALA A 61 9.66 -5.74 10.82
N LEU A 62 9.58 -5.58 9.50
CA LEU A 62 9.22 -6.67 8.59
C LEU A 62 10.24 -7.82 8.66
N ALA A 63 11.54 -7.50 8.69
CA ALA A 63 12.60 -8.50 8.72
C ALA A 63 12.59 -9.33 10.00
N GLU A 64 12.31 -8.71 11.15
CA GLU A 64 12.17 -9.41 12.44
C GLU A 64 10.99 -10.39 12.41
N GLY A 65 9.81 -9.95 11.93
CA GLY A 65 8.65 -10.82 11.79
C GLY A 65 8.87 -11.99 10.84
N LEU A 66 9.53 -11.76 9.69
CA LEU A 66 9.89 -12.82 8.74
C LEU A 66 10.93 -13.78 9.32
N TYR A 67 11.92 -13.27 10.03
CA TYR A 67 12.94 -14.09 10.68
C TYR A 67 12.33 -15.06 11.68
N GLU A 68 11.36 -14.61 12.49
CA GLU A 68 10.64 -15.47 13.44
C GLU A 68 9.76 -16.50 12.72
N MET A 69 9.04 -16.07 11.67
CA MET A 69 8.08 -16.92 10.95
C MET A 69 8.74 -18.01 10.10
N TRP A 70 9.90 -17.71 9.50
CA TRP A 70 10.59 -18.59 8.57
C TRP A 70 11.75 -19.36 9.21
N GLN A 71 11.72 -19.58 10.52
CA GLN A 71 12.65 -20.52 11.14
C GLN A 71 12.30 -21.97 10.76
N PRO A 72 13.30 -22.82 10.45
CA PRO A 72 14.76 -22.56 10.50
C PRO A 72 15.39 -22.08 9.18
N GLU A 73 14.61 -21.85 8.12
CA GLU A 73 15.10 -21.50 6.78
C GLU A 73 15.79 -20.13 6.73
N CYS A 74 15.29 -19.16 7.51
CA CYS A 74 15.84 -17.82 7.62
C CYS A 74 16.93 -17.77 8.71
N LYS A 75 18.20 -17.79 8.30
CA LYS A 75 19.33 -17.92 9.24
C LYS A 75 19.68 -16.64 10.00
N SER A 76 19.20 -15.48 9.56
CA SER A 76 19.47 -14.19 10.20
C SER A 76 18.47 -13.13 9.76
N VAL A 77 18.28 -12.10 10.59
CA VAL A 77 17.48 -10.92 10.22
C VAL A 77 18.03 -10.22 8.97
N GLN A 78 19.36 -10.17 8.81
CA GLN A 78 19.98 -9.59 7.60
C GLN A 78 19.55 -10.30 6.31
N MET A 79 19.37 -11.62 6.36
CA MET A 79 18.88 -12.39 5.21
C MET A 79 17.44 -11.98 4.84
N ALA A 80 16.59 -11.73 5.84
CA ALA A 80 15.24 -11.21 5.62
C ALA A 80 15.26 -9.78 5.07
N ILE A 81 16.12 -8.89 5.58
CA ILE A 81 16.32 -7.53 5.03
C ILE A 81 16.70 -7.58 3.55
N ASP A 82 17.68 -8.42 3.20
CA ASP A 82 18.15 -8.56 1.82
C ASP A 82 17.05 -9.11 0.91
N TYR A 83 16.19 -9.99 1.43
CA TYR A 83 15.01 -10.49 0.71
C TYR A 83 13.97 -9.39 0.49
N ILE A 84 13.61 -8.64 1.54
CA ILE A 84 12.64 -7.53 1.47
C ILE A 84 13.09 -6.51 0.42
N ARG A 85 14.37 -6.13 0.42
CA ARG A 85 14.95 -5.18 -0.55
C ARG A 85 14.85 -5.64 -2.01
N ARG A 86 14.74 -6.95 -2.25
CA ARG A 86 14.52 -7.51 -3.60
C ARG A 86 13.04 -7.49 -4.01
N GLY A 87 12.14 -7.41 -3.04
CA GLY A 87 10.70 -7.37 -3.22
C GLY A 87 10.02 -8.47 -2.39
N LEU A 88 9.40 -8.07 -1.28
CA LEU A 88 8.59 -8.95 -0.45
C LEU A 88 7.21 -9.16 -1.09
N PRO A 89 6.82 -10.38 -1.46
CA PRO A 89 5.44 -10.66 -1.85
C PRO A 89 4.52 -10.70 -0.62
N LEU A 90 3.45 -9.92 -0.67
CA LEU A 90 2.34 -9.96 0.28
C LEU A 90 1.07 -10.40 -0.43
N LYS A 91 0.30 -11.30 0.18
CA LYS A 91 -0.93 -11.81 -0.44
C LYS A 91 -1.95 -10.69 -0.61
N CYS A 92 -2.66 -10.68 -1.74
CA CYS A 92 -3.68 -9.68 -2.02
C CYS A 92 -4.85 -9.69 -1.02
N GLU A 93 -5.06 -10.79 -0.29
CA GLU A 93 -6.11 -10.91 0.74
C GLU A 93 -5.99 -9.88 1.87
N TYR A 94 -4.79 -9.34 2.11
CA TYR A 94 -4.52 -8.33 3.13
C TYR A 94 -4.96 -6.92 2.75
N PHE A 95 -5.32 -6.70 1.48
CA PHE A 95 -5.57 -5.38 0.94
C PHE A 95 -7.03 -5.19 0.54
N SER A 96 -7.53 -3.97 0.70
CA SER A 96 -8.89 -3.55 0.31
C SER A 96 -8.93 -2.95 -1.09
N GLY A 97 -7.80 -2.44 -1.59
CA GLY A 97 -7.70 -1.83 -2.91
C GLY A 97 -6.27 -1.43 -3.27
N VAL A 98 -6.10 -0.98 -4.51
CA VAL A 98 -4.84 -0.43 -5.05
C VAL A 98 -5.14 0.91 -5.69
N THR A 99 -4.26 1.88 -5.45
CA THR A 99 -4.31 3.20 -6.07
C THR A 99 -2.97 3.49 -6.72
N THR A 100 -3.01 4.06 -7.92
CA THR A 100 -1.84 4.56 -8.64
C THR A 100 -2.05 6.04 -8.92
N THR A 101 -1.13 6.88 -8.47
CA THR A 101 -1.19 8.33 -8.66
C THR A 101 0.11 8.80 -9.30
N SER A 102 0.00 9.74 -10.25
CA SER A 102 1.18 10.42 -10.79
C SER A 102 1.57 11.59 -9.89
N GLN A 103 2.86 11.89 -9.76
CA GLN A 103 3.29 13.06 -8.98
C GLN A 103 2.68 14.38 -9.47
N ALA A 104 2.42 14.50 -10.78
CA ALA A 104 1.73 15.64 -11.35
C ALA A 104 0.27 15.77 -10.86
N ALA A 105 -0.45 14.65 -10.74
CA ALA A 105 -1.80 14.64 -10.19
C ALA A 105 -1.80 14.95 -8.68
N LEU A 106 -0.80 14.45 -7.94
CA LEU A 106 -0.67 14.74 -6.50
C LEU A 106 -0.40 16.23 -6.24
N ALA A 107 0.48 16.85 -7.05
CA ALA A 107 0.78 18.27 -6.95
C ALA A 107 -0.45 19.14 -7.24
N MET A 108 -1.24 18.79 -8.27
CA MET A 108 -2.49 19.49 -8.58
C MET A 108 -3.54 19.38 -7.48
N MET A 109 -3.56 18.29 -6.71
CA MET A 109 -4.48 18.11 -5.58
C MET A 109 -4.05 18.86 -4.32
N LEU A 110 -2.75 19.15 -4.16
CA LEU A 110 -2.20 19.80 -2.96
C LEU A 110 -2.08 21.33 -3.11
N ASP A 111 -1.97 21.84 -4.34
CA ASP A 111 -1.83 23.27 -4.63
C ASP A 111 -3.16 24.00 -4.89
N ASP A 112 -4.31 23.37 -4.63
CA ASP A 112 -5.62 23.97 -4.94
C ASP A 112 -6.33 24.57 -3.71
N PRO A 113 -6.30 25.91 -3.52
CA PRO A 113 -7.07 26.59 -2.46
C PRO A 113 -8.60 26.58 -2.70
N THR A 114 -9.10 26.07 -3.82
CA THR A 114 -10.54 26.12 -4.17
C THR A 114 -11.41 25.03 -3.55
N ILE A 115 -10.85 24.05 -2.82
CA ILE A 115 -11.67 23.03 -2.15
C ILE A 115 -12.50 23.61 -1.00
N GLU A 116 -12.04 24.69 -0.35
CA GLU A 116 -12.86 25.41 0.64
C GLU A 116 -14.04 26.14 -0.04
N ASP A 117 -13.85 26.71 -1.23
CA ASP A 117 -14.91 27.41 -1.98
C ASP A 117 -15.97 26.44 -2.56
N ILE A 118 -15.62 25.19 -2.86
CA ILE A 118 -16.57 24.20 -3.41
C ILE A 118 -17.56 23.68 -2.33
N LEU A 119 -17.22 23.79 -1.04
CA LEU A 119 -18.08 23.33 0.06
C LEU A 119 -19.07 24.40 0.56
N GLU A 120 -18.97 25.65 0.11
CA GLU A 120 -19.86 26.74 0.53
C GLU A 120 -21.00 27.06 -0.46
N ASP A 121 -21.03 26.44 -1.65
CA ASP A 121 -21.93 26.81 -2.76
C ASP A 121 -23.11 25.84 -3.02
N GLU A 122 -23.56 25.05 -2.03
CA GLU A 122 -24.77 24.21 -2.13
C GLU A 122 -25.97 24.75 -1.34
N ASP A 123 -26.41 26.00 -1.57
CA ASP A 123 -27.67 26.46 -0.94
C ASP A 123 -28.50 27.47 -1.76
N ASP A 124 -28.53 27.37 -3.09
CA ASP A 124 -29.51 28.11 -3.90
C ASP A 124 -30.15 27.19 -4.98
N GLU A 125 -31.06 26.31 -4.56
CA GLU A 125 -32.07 25.70 -5.45
C GLU A 125 -33.06 26.79 -5.89
N GLU A 126 -32.83 27.39 -7.06
CA GLU A 126 -33.80 28.31 -7.68
C GLU A 126 -34.80 27.51 -8.55
N ASP A 127 -36.02 27.41 -8.03
CA ASP A 127 -37.22 26.79 -8.61
C ASP A 127 -37.53 27.29 -10.04
N TRP A 128 -37.49 26.38 -11.02
CA TRP A 128 -37.94 26.63 -12.40
C TRP A 128 -39.25 25.91 -12.71
N TYR A 129 -40.41 26.48 -12.35
CA TYR A 129 -41.72 26.31 -13.02
C TYR A 129 -42.60 27.52 -12.59
N GLU A 130 -43.27 28.32 -13.42
CA GLU A 130 -43.90 28.15 -14.74
C GLU A 130 -43.86 29.44 -15.58
#